data_AF-R7P983-F1
#
_entry.id   AF-R7P983-F1
#
_cell.length_a   1.000
_cell.length_b   1.000
_cell.length_c   1.000
_cell.angle_alpha   90.00
_cell.angle_beta   90.00
_cell.angle_gamma   90.00
#
_symmetry.space_group_name_H-M   'P 1'
#
loop_
_entity.id
_entity.type
_entity.pdbx_description
1 polymer ?
#
loop_
_entity_poly.entity_id
_entity_poly.type
_entity_poly.pdbx_seq_one_letter_code
_entity_poly.pdbx_strand_id
1 'polypeptide(L)'
;MKENIVYLKYKKYAKDYKLDSSDTRKLWKIIEPIATHEEFIKRSTDPYYHHDIKTLGDHILCDTIVTYKLANKLRKDKKDLKPININLAVIIAMFHDLYELPWQNVEVKKILRNKHGFVHPIEAAVNAITWFPQYFKTKEKAVIIIDGIIHHMFPLAVRRIDNSPLELNNQEKYDKLPEKYKEIIKISTNIGAYGHYSLRKSFFIEGRIMSRADKIVALKKDIGSFNGYLALLSGKNKNVKKKVDKH
;
A
#
# COMPACT_ATOMS: atom_id res chain seq x y z
N MET A 1 -15.62 21.55 15.88
CA MET A 1 -15.06 20.78 14.74
C MET A 1 -15.48 19.33 14.91
N LYS A 2 -16.19 18.74 13.95
CA LYS A 2 -16.44 17.28 13.97
C LYS A 2 -15.09 16.61 13.77
N GLU A 3 -14.62 15.83 14.76
CA GLU A 3 -13.36 15.10 14.62
C GLU A 3 -13.45 14.15 13.41
N ASN A 4 -12.45 14.20 12.53
CA ASN A 4 -12.39 13.34 11.34
C ASN A 4 -12.34 11.87 11.78
N ILE A 5 -13.24 11.03 11.28
CA ILE A 5 -13.34 9.61 11.64
C ILE A 5 -12.03 8.85 11.40
N VAL A 6 -11.25 9.24 10.39
CA VAL A 6 -9.93 8.66 10.10
C VAL A 6 -8.93 9.03 11.19
N TYR A 7 -8.97 10.26 11.71
CA TYR A 7 -8.11 10.67 12.82
C TYR A 7 -8.43 9.91 14.11
N LEU A 8 -9.72 9.67 14.38
CA LEU A 8 -10.14 8.86 15.54
C LEU A 8 -9.65 7.42 15.44
N LYS A 9 -9.81 6.79 14.27
CA LYS A 9 -9.25 5.46 13.97
C LYS A 9 -7.73 5.45 14.14
N TYR A 10 -7.03 6.43 13.57
CA TYR A 10 -5.59 6.59 13.70
C TYR A 10 -5.15 6.66 15.18
N LYS A 11 -5.79 7.50 16.00
CA LYS A 11 -5.47 7.61 17.44
C LYS A 11 -5.66 6.28 18.17
N LYS A 12 -6.73 5.55 17.86
CA LYS A 12 -6.97 4.21 18.42
C LYS A 12 -5.83 3.26 18.06
N TYR A 13 -5.48 3.16 16.78
CA TYR A 13 -4.39 2.28 16.33
C TYR A 13 -3.04 2.71 16.89
N ALA A 14 -2.74 4.01 16.97
CA ALA A 14 -1.51 4.51 17.58
C ALA A 14 -1.37 4.02 19.03
N LYS A 15 -2.47 4.04 19.80
CA LYS A 15 -2.53 3.47 21.15
C LYS A 15 -2.33 1.96 21.15
N ASP A 16 -3.04 1.22 20.29
CA ASP A 16 -2.95 -0.25 20.19
C ASP A 16 -1.52 -0.72 19.85
N TYR A 17 -0.84 0.03 18.99
CA TYR A 17 0.56 -0.19 18.62
C TYR A 17 1.55 0.45 19.61
N LYS A 18 1.11 1.00 20.74
CA LYS A 18 1.97 1.60 21.78
C LYS A 18 2.90 2.70 21.22
N LEU A 19 2.39 3.58 20.36
CA LEU A 19 3.07 4.78 19.94
C LEU A 19 2.85 5.87 20.99
N ASP A 20 3.90 6.54 21.44
CA ASP A 20 3.76 7.60 22.45
C ASP A 20 3.04 8.85 21.88
N SER A 21 2.56 9.71 22.76
CA SER A 21 1.78 10.89 22.37
C SER A 21 2.56 11.89 21.51
N SER A 22 3.88 11.99 21.68
CA SER A 22 4.73 12.89 20.90
C SER A 22 4.89 12.37 19.48
N ASP A 23 5.24 11.09 19.34
CA ASP A 23 5.36 10.42 18.05
C ASP A 23 4.02 10.29 17.33
N THR A 24 2.92 10.12 18.05
CA THR A 24 1.56 10.14 17.48
C THR A 24 1.27 11.49 16.81
N ARG A 25 1.58 12.62 17.46
CA ARG A 25 1.40 13.94 16.84
C ARG A 25 2.34 14.17 15.65
N LYS A 26 3.59 13.71 15.74
CA LYS A 26 4.57 13.85 14.65
C LYS A 26 4.18 13.06 13.42
N LEU A 27 3.77 11.81 13.61
CA LEU A 27 3.33 10.96 12.51
C LEU A 27 2.06 11.51 11.86
N TRP A 28 1.08 11.95 12.65
CA TRP A 28 -0.14 12.57 12.09
C TRP A 28 0.19 13.74 11.17
N LYS A 29 1.09 14.65 11.56
CA LYS A 29 1.51 15.78 10.71
C LYS A 29 2.08 15.37 9.36
N ILE A 30 2.69 14.18 9.25
CA ILE A 30 3.24 13.67 7.99
C ILE A 30 2.11 13.15 7.09
N ILE A 31 1.14 12.44 7.68
CA ILE A 31 0.14 11.67 6.92
C ILE A 31 -1.19 12.38 6.75
N GLU A 32 -1.49 13.39 7.57
CA GLU A 32 -2.76 14.14 7.55
C GLU A 32 -3.17 14.60 6.15
N PRO A 33 -2.28 15.14 5.29
CA PRO A 33 -2.67 15.55 3.94
C PRO A 33 -3.15 14.40 3.05
N ILE A 34 -2.71 13.16 3.32
CA ILE A 34 -3.15 11.97 2.59
C ILE A 34 -4.38 11.37 3.29
N ALA A 35 -4.30 11.17 4.61
CA ALA A 35 -5.32 10.50 5.41
C ALA A 35 -6.67 11.25 5.44
N THR A 36 -6.65 12.56 5.24
CA THR A 36 -7.86 13.40 5.20
C THR A 36 -8.35 13.68 3.78
N HIS A 37 -7.63 13.23 2.75
CA HIS A 37 -8.04 13.36 1.37
C HIS A 37 -9.21 12.42 1.07
N GLU A 38 -10.20 12.87 0.30
CA GLU A 38 -11.38 12.07 -0.04
C GLU A 38 -11.02 10.71 -0.67
N GLU A 39 -9.96 10.70 -1.48
CA GLU A 39 -9.45 9.49 -2.10
C GLU A 39 -9.01 8.43 -1.08
N PHE A 40 -8.36 8.83 0.02
CA PHE A 40 -7.99 7.88 1.07
C PHE A 40 -9.21 7.48 1.92
N ILE A 41 -10.06 8.46 2.26
CA ILE A 41 -11.25 8.24 3.10
C ILE A 41 -12.17 7.17 2.50
N LYS A 42 -12.38 7.18 1.18
CA LYS A 42 -13.15 6.17 0.45
C LYS A 42 -12.72 4.73 0.77
N ARG A 43 -11.44 4.50 1.10
CA ARG A 43 -10.86 3.15 1.34
C ARG A 43 -11.00 2.70 2.79
N SER A 44 -11.51 3.57 3.65
CA SER A 44 -11.65 3.33 5.09
C SER A 44 -13.02 2.74 5.48
N THR A 45 -13.83 2.34 4.49
CA THR A 45 -15.22 1.86 4.65
C THR A 45 -15.52 0.71 3.66
N ASP A 46 -16.67 0.06 3.83
CA ASP A 46 -17.25 -0.84 2.84
C ASP A 46 -17.32 -0.17 1.45
N PRO A 47 -17.04 -0.88 0.34
CA PRO A 47 -16.69 -2.31 0.22
C PRO A 47 -15.18 -2.62 0.26
N TYR A 48 -14.33 -1.69 0.72
CA TYR A 48 -12.87 -1.81 0.64
C TYR A 48 -12.28 -2.68 1.75
N TYR A 49 -12.67 -3.95 1.81
CA TYR A 49 -12.03 -4.93 2.69
C TYR A 49 -10.71 -5.41 2.10
N HIS A 50 -9.69 -5.55 2.95
CA HIS A 50 -8.35 -5.96 2.56
C HIS A 50 -7.93 -7.28 3.21
N HIS A 51 -8.11 -7.41 4.52
CA HIS A 51 -7.79 -8.62 5.28
C HIS A 51 -8.90 -8.92 6.27
N ASP A 52 -9.53 -10.09 6.16
CA ASP A 52 -10.67 -10.46 7.00
C ASP A 52 -11.76 -9.35 6.96
N ILE A 53 -12.13 -8.75 8.08
CA ILE A 53 -13.08 -7.62 8.14
C ILE A 53 -12.40 -6.23 8.20
N LYS A 54 -11.07 -6.18 8.08
CA LYS A 54 -10.29 -4.95 8.10
C LYS A 54 -10.46 -4.19 6.78
N THR A 55 -10.78 -2.91 6.86
CA THR A 55 -10.80 -2.05 5.66
C THR A 55 -9.38 -1.72 5.21
N LEU A 56 -9.22 -1.42 3.92
CA LEU A 56 -7.94 -1.05 3.31
C LEU A 56 -7.32 0.18 3.96
N GLY A 57 -8.12 1.21 4.22
CA GLY A 57 -7.65 2.40 4.93
C GLY A 57 -7.23 2.09 6.37
N ASP A 58 -7.94 1.19 7.06
CA ASP A 58 -7.55 0.74 8.39
C ASP A 58 -6.22 -0.03 8.38
N HIS A 59 -6.01 -0.89 7.38
CA HIS A 59 -4.77 -1.64 7.15
C HIS A 59 -3.61 -0.66 6.95
N ILE A 60 -3.71 0.23 5.94
CA ILE A 60 -2.69 1.23 5.61
C ILE A 60 -2.30 2.10 6.82
N LEU A 61 -3.26 2.53 7.65
CA LEU A 61 -2.95 3.28 8.87
C LEU A 61 -2.11 2.46 9.87
N CYS A 62 -2.40 1.17 10.02
CA CYS A 62 -1.63 0.28 10.89
C CYS A 62 -0.21 0.10 10.37
N ASP A 63 -0.03 -0.15 9.07
CA ASP A 63 1.29 -0.31 8.44
C ASP A 63 2.12 0.95 8.55
N THR A 64 1.46 2.09 8.42
CA THR A 64 2.07 3.41 8.56
C THR A 64 2.62 3.62 9.97
N ILE A 65 1.86 3.24 11.01
CA ILE A 65 2.33 3.30 12.41
C ILE A 65 3.51 2.35 12.63
N VAL A 66 3.41 1.10 12.16
CA VAL A 66 4.49 0.11 12.32
C VAL A 66 5.74 0.54 11.54
N THR A 67 5.58 1.06 10.32
CA THR A 67 6.67 1.61 9.49
C THR A 67 7.39 2.74 10.20
N TYR A 68 6.65 3.71 10.75
CA TYR A 68 7.24 4.82 11.53
C TYR A 68 8.06 4.30 12.72
N LYS A 69 7.52 3.32 13.46
CA LYS A 69 8.23 2.71 14.60
C LYS A 69 9.51 1.99 14.17
N LEU A 70 9.42 1.17 13.12
CA LEU A 70 10.57 0.40 12.62
C LEU A 70 11.66 1.32 12.06
N ALA A 71 11.28 2.35 11.30
CA ALA A 71 12.22 3.33 10.76
C ALA A 71 12.94 4.11 11.87
N ASN A 72 12.20 4.56 12.89
CA ASN A 72 12.79 5.23 14.05
C ASN A 72 13.72 4.34 14.86
N LYS A 73 13.33 3.08 15.10
CA LYS A 73 14.18 2.10 15.78
C LYS A 73 15.47 1.88 15.00
N LEU A 74 15.37 1.59 13.71
CA LEU A 74 16.54 1.33 12.87
C LEU A 74 17.49 2.54 12.79
N ARG A 75 16.94 3.76 12.74
CA ARG A 75 17.73 5.01 12.78
C ARG A 75 18.52 5.17 14.09
N LYS A 76 17.95 4.75 15.22
CA LYS A 76 18.65 4.76 16.53
C LYS A 76 19.73 3.69 16.60
N ASP A 77 19.42 2.49 16.09
CA ASP A 77 20.29 1.31 16.18
C ASP A 77 21.49 1.39 15.21
N LYS A 78 21.37 2.12 14.09
CA LYS A 78 22.38 2.18 13.03
C LYS A 78 22.79 3.61 12.70
N LYS A 79 23.42 4.28 13.67
CA LYS A 79 23.86 5.68 13.55
C LYS A 79 24.87 5.91 12.41
N ASP A 80 25.62 4.88 12.03
CA ASP A 80 26.69 4.97 11.01
C ASP A 80 26.20 4.70 9.57
N LEU A 81 24.92 4.33 9.39
CA LEU A 81 24.35 4.17 8.06
C LEU A 81 23.82 5.49 7.50
N LYS A 82 23.71 5.56 6.17
CA LYS A 82 23.03 6.65 5.47
C LYS A 82 21.68 6.94 6.16
N PRO A 83 21.38 8.21 6.48
CA PRO A 83 20.20 8.55 7.27
C PRO A 83 18.92 8.05 6.59
N ILE A 84 18.14 7.24 7.33
CA ILE A 84 16.85 6.72 6.88
C ILE A 84 15.87 7.89 6.78
N ASN A 85 15.25 8.05 5.61
CA ASN A 85 14.22 9.06 5.44
C ASN A 85 12.86 8.52 5.93
N ILE A 86 12.56 8.78 7.20
CA ILE A 86 11.30 8.34 7.84
C ILE A 86 10.08 8.87 7.09
N ASN A 87 10.13 10.11 6.60
CA ASN A 87 9.01 10.70 5.86
C ASN A 87 8.74 9.88 4.60
N LEU A 88 9.78 9.53 3.81
CA LEU A 88 9.59 8.71 2.62
C LEU A 88 9.07 7.30 2.96
N ALA A 89 9.57 6.65 4.01
CA ALA A 89 9.07 5.34 4.43
C ALA A 89 7.57 5.39 4.79
N VAL A 90 7.16 6.41 5.54
CA VAL A 90 5.75 6.64 5.93
C VAL A 90 4.87 6.96 4.73
N ILE A 91 5.34 7.78 3.78
CA ILE A 91 4.61 8.10 2.56
C ILE A 91 4.45 6.86 1.68
N ILE A 92 5.49 6.04 1.57
CA ILE A 92 5.41 4.73 0.90
C ILE A 92 4.34 3.85 1.56
N ALA A 93 4.29 3.80 2.90
CA ALA A 93 3.26 3.03 3.61
C ALA A 93 1.84 3.56 3.34
N MET A 94 1.64 4.89 3.28
CA MET A 94 0.33 5.46 2.97
C MET A 94 -0.15 5.16 1.54
N PHE A 95 0.75 4.79 0.62
CA PHE A 95 0.44 4.60 -0.80
C PHE A 95 0.50 3.16 -1.29
N HIS A 96 1.16 2.25 -0.56
CA HIS A 96 1.50 0.92 -1.07
C HIS A 96 0.34 0.11 -1.64
N ASP A 97 -0.81 0.30 -1.00
CA ASP A 97 -2.04 -0.43 -1.22
C ASP A 97 -3.20 0.48 -1.62
N LEU A 98 -2.92 1.72 -2.03
CA LEU A 98 -3.95 2.69 -2.39
C LEU A 98 -4.57 2.41 -3.78
N TYR A 99 -4.94 1.15 -4.05
CA TYR A 99 -5.64 0.74 -5.25
C TYR A 99 -7.12 1.19 -5.21
N GLU A 100 -7.72 1.27 -6.39
CA GLU A 100 -8.96 2.03 -6.55
C GLU A 100 -10.24 1.23 -6.39
N LEU A 101 -10.20 -0.07 -6.67
CA LEU A 101 -11.38 -0.92 -6.68
C LEU A 101 -11.30 -1.95 -5.55
N PRO A 102 -12.44 -2.30 -4.92
CA PRO A 102 -12.49 -3.46 -4.04
C PRO A 102 -12.10 -4.72 -4.81
N TRP A 103 -11.35 -5.62 -4.17
CA TRP A 103 -10.88 -6.86 -4.80
C TRP A 103 -11.48 -8.12 -4.17
N GLN A 104 -11.94 -8.03 -2.92
CA GLN A 104 -12.58 -9.16 -2.24
C GLN A 104 -14.04 -9.28 -2.65
N ASN A 105 -14.47 -10.51 -2.94
CA ASN A 105 -15.83 -10.87 -3.30
C ASN A 105 -16.37 -10.21 -4.59
N VAL A 106 -15.48 -9.59 -5.38
CA VAL A 106 -15.75 -9.03 -6.71
C VAL A 106 -15.27 -10.04 -7.76
N GLU A 107 -16.16 -10.43 -8.66
CA GLU A 107 -15.79 -11.32 -9.76
C GLU A 107 -15.19 -10.52 -10.92
N VAL A 108 -13.86 -10.43 -10.96
CA VAL A 108 -13.15 -9.89 -12.12
C VAL A 108 -12.38 -11.03 -12.79
N LYS A 109 -12.79 -11.40 -14.01
CA LYS A 109 -12.06 -12.38 -14.82
C LYS A 109 -10.80 -11.71 -15.38
N LYS A 110 -9.64 -12.05 -14.80
CA LYS A 110 -8.31 -11.67 -15.31
C LYS A 110 -7.46 -12.91 -15.52
N ILE A 111 -6.49 -12.81 -16.44
CA ILE A 111 -5.46 -13.86 -16.60
C ILE A 111 -4.69 -13.99 -15.28
N LEU A 112 -4.23 -15.19 -14.92
CA LEU A 112 -3.57 -15.47 -13.64
C LEU A 112 -2.47 -14.44 -13.30
N ARG A 113 -1.65 -14.08 -14.30
CA ARG A 113 -0.55 -13.11 -14.15
C ARG A 113 -1.00 -11.67 -13.88
N ASN A 114 -2.25 -11.34 -14.18
CA ASN A 114 -2.83 -10.01 -14.00
C ASN A 114 -3.83 -9.96 -12.81
N LYS A 115 -3.90 -11.03 -12.00
CA LYS A 115 -4.72 -11.00 -10.78
C LYS A 115 -4.25 -9.93 -9.80
N HIS A 116 -5.18 -9.50 -8.94
CA HIS A 116 -4.98 -8.45 -7.95
C HIS A 116 -3.63 -8.53 -7.22
N GLY A 117 -3.28 -9.71 -6.70
CA GLY A 117 -2.02 -9.92 -5.95
C GLY A 117 -0.73 -9.66 -6.75
N PHE A 118 -0.79 -9.51 -8.07
CA PHE A 118 0.37 -9.17 -8.91
C PHE A 118 0.33 -7.74 -9.43
N VAL A 119 -0.86 -7.17 -9.67
CA VAL A 119 -1.01 -5.86 -10.34
C VAL A 119 -1.30 -4.70 -9.40
N HIS A 120 -1.83 -4.95 -8.20
CA HIS A 120 -2.21 -3.85 -7.31
C HIS A 120 -1.04 -2.92 -6.92
N PRO A 121 0.24 -3.35 -6.83
CA PRO A 121 1.30 -2.39 -6.58
C PRO A 121 1.44 -1.36 -7.70
N ILE A 122 1.19 -1.76 -8.95
CA ILE A 122 1.15 -0.85 -10.10
C ILE A 122 -0.09 0.04 -10.00
N GLU A 123 -1.26 -0.54 -9.74
CA GLU A 123 -2.52 0.21 -9.62
C GLU A 123 -2.45 1.27 -8.50
N ALA A 124 -1.84 0.92 -7.36
CA ALA A 124 -1.61 1.79 -6.22
C ALA A 124 -0.62 2.92 -6.53
N ALA A 125 0.49 2.61 -7.24
CA ALA A 125 1.42 3.63 -7.70
C ALA A 125 0.74 4.63 -8.66
N VAL A 126 -0.05 4.14 -9.61
CA VAL A 126 -0.82 4.98 -10.55
C VAL A 126 -1.78 5.90 -9.79
N ASN A 127 -2.52 5.36 -8.83
CA ASN A 127 -3.47 6.14 -8.06
C ASN A 127 -2.77 7.20 -7.18
N ALA A 128 -1.65 6.84 -6.54
CA ALA A 128 -0.86 7.74 -5.73
C ALA A 128 -0.30 8.91 -6.55
N ILE A 129 0.23 8.66 -7.75
CA ILE A 129 0.74 9.70 -8.66
C ILE A 129 -0.40 10.62 -9.12
N THR A 130 -1.57 10.04 -9.41
CA THR A 130 -2.74 10.77 -9.92
C THR A 130 -3.28 11.75 -8.89
N TRP A 131 -3.51 11.31 -7.64
CA TRP A 131 -4.15 12.13 -6.62
C TRP A 131 -3.17 12.91 -5.73
N PHE A 132 -1.92 12.46 -5.64
CA PHE A 132 -0.92 13.07 -4.77
C PHE A 132 0.37 13.45 -5.51
N PRO A 133 0.30 14.12 -6.69
CA PRO A 133 1.47 14.42 -7.53
C PRO A 133 2.53 15.25 -6.81
N GLN A 134 2.17 15.99 -5.75
CA GLN A 134 3.09 16.77 -4.94
C GLN A 134 4.19 15.95 -4.27
N TYR A 135 3.98 14.66 -4.00
CA TYR A 135 5.00 13.78 -3.41
C TYR A 135 6.00 13.25 -4.45
N PHE A 136 5.68 13.36 -5.74
CA PHE A 136 6.46 12.83 -6.87
C PHE A 136 7.20 13.94 -7.65
N LYS A 137 7.22 15.19 -7.15
CA LYS A 137 7.79 16.35 -7.85
C LYS A 137 9.24 16.17 -8.30
N THR A 138 10.09 15.59 -7.44
CA THR A 138 11.50 15.33 -7.80
C THR A 138 11.69 13.89 -8.27
N LYS A 139 12.58 13.71 -9.25
CA LYS A 139 12.91 12.38 -9.78
C LYS A 139 13.35 11.41 -8.68
N GLU A 140 14.18 11.87 -7.76
CA GLU A 140 14.67 11.06 -6.64
C GLU A 140 13.53 10.55 -5.74
N LYS A 141 12.62 11.44 -5.30
CA LYS A 141 11.46 11.03 -4.49
C LYS A 141 10.55 10.08 -5.26
N ALA A 142 10.27 10.38 -6.53
CA ALA A 142 9.43 9.53 -7.36
C ALA A 142 9.99 8.12 -7.49
N VAL A 143 11.29 7.98 -7.76
CA VAL A 143 11.96 6.67 -7.85
C VAL A 143 11.88 5.90 -6.53
N ILE A 144 12.18 6.56 -5.39
CA ILE A 144 12.13 5.90 -4.07
C ILE A 144 10.72 5.44 -3.72
N ILE A 145 9.73 6.32 -3.91
CA ILE A 145 8.34 6.04 -3.54
C ILE A 145 7.77 4.94 -4.44
N ILE A 146 7.92 5.06 -5.76
CA ILE A 146 7.40 4.07 -6.72
C ILE A 146 8.06 2.71 -6.48
N ASP A 147 9.38 2.65 -6.32
CA ASP A 147 10.07 1.38 -6.04
C ASP A 147 9.59 0.74 -4.72
N GLY A 148 9.39 1.55 -3.68
CA GLY A 148 8.89 1.09 -2.39
C GLY A 148 7.46 0.55 -2.46
N ILE A 149 6.58 1.23 -3.21
CA ILE A 149 5.20 0.76 -3.46
C ILE A 149 5.23 -0.54 -4.27
N ILE A 150 5.97 -0.57 -5.38
CA ILE A 150 5.96 -1.71 -6.30
C ILE A 150 6.40 -3.00 -5.60
N HIS A 151 7.48 -2.97 -4.82
CA HIS A 151 8.09 -4.20 -4.26
C HIS A 151 7.73 -4.47 -2.79
N HIS A 152 6.62 -3.91 -2.31
CA HIS A 152 6.26 -4.01 -0.89
C HIS A 152 5.93 -5.44 -0.45
N MET A 153 5.31 -6.23 -1.32
CA MET A 153 4.86 -7.58 -0.99
C MET A 153 5.97 -8.65 -0.97
N PHE A 154 7.24 -8.30 -1.23
CA PHE A 154 8.30 -9.30 -1.31
C PHE A 154 8.27 -10.25 -0.09
N PRO A 155 8.20 -11.59 -0.29
CA PRO A 155 8.59 -12.34 -1.49
C PRO A 155 7.48 -12.65 -2.51
N LEU A 156 6.30 -12.05 -2.44
CA LEU A 156 5.34 -12.15 -3.54
C LEU A 156 5.84 -11.33 -4.73
N ALA A 157 5.72 -11.90 -5.92
CA ALA A 157 6.16 -11.25 -7.15
C ALA A 157 5.15 -10.19 -7.61
N VAL A 158 5.61 -9.24 -8.41
CA VAL A 158 4.80 -8.18 -9.01
C VAL A 158 4.70 -8.41 -10.50
N ARG A 159 3.60 -8.01 -11.13
CA ARG A 159 3.48 -8.02 -12.59
C ARG A 159 4.58 -7.16 -13.21
N ARG A 160 5.30 -7.71 -14.19
CA ARG A 160 6.25 -6.96 -15.00
C ARG A 160 5.52 -6.11 -16.04
N ILE A 161 5.99 -4.89 -16.30
CA ILE A 161 5.56 -4.16 -17.50
C ILE A 161 6.36 -4.66 -18.70
N ASP A 162 5.74 -5.54 -19.47
CA ASP A 162 6.24 -6.10 -20.74
C ASP A 162 5.27 -5.75 -21.89
N ASN A 163 5.44 -6.37 -23.06
CA ASN A 163 4.62 -6.10 -24.24
C ASN A 163 3.24 -6.78 -24.21
N SER A 164 2.89 -7.49 -23.14
CA SER A 164 1.58 -8.13 -23.01
C SER A 164 0.61 -7.28 -22.17
N PRO A 165 -0.71 -7.38 -22.41
CA PRO A 165 -1.69 -6.56 -21.70
C PRO A 165 -1.58 -6.69 -20.18
N LEU A 166 -1.57 -5.54 -19.48
CA LEU A 166 -1.50 -5.47 -18.01
C LEU A 166 -2.86 -5.71 -17.35
N GLU A 167 -3.96 -5.38 -18.03
CA GLU A 167 -5.33 -5.47 -17.50
C GLU A 167 -5.49 -4.72 -16.16
N LEU A 168 -4.91 -3.52 -16.03
CA LEU A 168 -5.04 -2.71 -14.81
C LEU A 168 -6.48 -2.23 -14.65
N ASN A 169 -6.98 -2.23 -13.42
CA ASN A 169 -8.31 -1.66 -13.09
C ASN A 169 -8.38 -0.15 -13.38
N ASN A 170 -7.24 0.54 -13.30
CA ASN A 170 -7.11 1.96 -13.60
C ASN A 170 -6.23 2.22 -14.84
N GLN A 171 -6.39 1.37 -15.87
CA GLN A 171 -5.62 1.45 -17.12
C GLN A 171 -5.68 2.86 -17.76
N GLU A 172 -6.86 3.48 -17.83
CA GLU A 172 -6.98 4.83 -18.39
C GLU A 172 -6.15 5.88 -17.63
N LYS A 173 -6.01 5.75 -16.31
CA LYS A 173 -5.18 6.64 -15.50
C LYS A 173 -3.71 6.36 -15.74
N TYR A 174 -3.32 5.09 -15.85
CA TYR A 174 -1.96 4.69 -16.23
C TYR A 174 -1.58 5.29 -17.58
N ASP A 175 -2.45 5.19 -18.59
CA ASP A 175 -2.20 5.70 -19.94
C ASP A 175 -2.02 7.22 -19.97
N LYS A 176 -2.75 7.94 -19.09
CA LYS A 176 -2.68 9.39 -18.91
C LYS A 176 -1.48 9.86 -18.06
N LEU A 177 -0.72 8.95 -17.43
CA LEU A 177 0.43 9.36 -16.63
C LEU A 177 1.53 9.98 -17.51
N PRO A 178 2.22 11.03 -17.02
CA PRO A 178 3.44 11.52 -17.64
C PRO A 178 4.46 10.40 -17.88
N GLU A 179 5.09 10.40 -19.05
CA GLU A 179 6.00 9.32 -19.51
C GLU A 179 7.09 8.99 -18.50
N LYS A 180 7.65 10.01 -17.82
CA LYS A 180 8.67 9.83 -16.78
C LYS A 180 8.24 8.86 -15.68
N TYR A 181 6.95 8.82 -15.31
CA TYR A 181 6.47 7.92 -14.25
C TYR A 181 6.22 6.52 -14.78
N LYS A 182 5.69 6.39 -16.00
CA LYS A 182 5.54 5.09 -16.68
C LYS A 182 6.90 4.40 -16.82
N GLU A 183 7.92 5.14 -17.22
CA GLU A 183 9.30 4.63 -17.31
C GLU A 183 9.88 4.24 -15.94
N ILE A 184 9.63 5.00 -14.87
CA ILE A 184 10.07 4.59 -13.51
C ILE A 184 9.39 3.28 -13.09
N ILE A 185 8.08 3.13 -13.28
CA ILE A 185 7.35 1.90 -12.94
C ILE A 185 7.88 0.72 -13.78
N LYS A 186 8.06 0.93 -15.09
CA LYS A 186 8.58 -0.08 -16.02
C LYS A 186 9.99 -0.52 -15.66
N ILE A 187 10.90 0.41 -15.40
CA ILE A 187 12.26 0.09 -14.95
C ILE A 187 12.20 -0.66 -13.61
N SER A 188 11.40 -0.19 -12.65
CA SER A 188 11.26 -0.82 -11.35
C SER A 188 10.81 -2.28 -11.46
N THR A 189 9.84 -2.57 -12.33
CA THR A 189 9.32 -3.93 -12.55
C THR A 189 10.16 -4.78 -13.52
N ASN A 190 11.06 -4.17 -14.30
CA ASN A 190 12.00 -4.92 -15.14
C ASN A 190 13.20 -5.44 -14.34
N ILE A 191 13.60 -4.73 -13.28
CA ILE A 191 14.72 -5.18 -12.46
C ILE A 191 14.26 -6.35 -11.58
N GLY A 192 14.96 -7.49 -11.65
CA GLY A 192 14.55 -8.73 -10.99
C GLY A 192 13.44 -9.47 -11.74
N ALA A 193 13.27 -9.18 -13.04
CA ALA A 193 12.29 -9.85 -13.88
C ALA A 193 12.61 -11.33 -14.11
N TYR A 194 11.58 -12.16 -14.03
CA TYR A 194 11.57 -13.56 -14.46
C TYR A 194 10.25 -13.82 -15.22
N GLY A 195 10.34 -13.95 -16.55
CA GLY A 195 9.17 -14.01 -17.43
C GLY A 195 8.30 -12.76 -17.30
N HIS A 196 7.03 -12.97 -16.95
CA HIS A 196 5.99 -11.92 -16.78
C HIS A 196 5.97 -11.27 -15.40
N TYR A 197 6.88 -11.63 -14.51
CA TYR A 197 6.89 -11.15 -13.13
C TYR A 197 8.22 -10.54 -12.75
N SER A 198 8.20 -9.79 -11.66
CA SER A 198 9.37 -9.22 -10.99
C SER A 198 9.42 -9.73 -9.56
N LEU A 199 10.53 -10.36 -9.18
CA LEU A 199 10.72 -10.89 -7.84
C LEU A 199 11.97 -10.28 -7.21
N ARG A 200 11.79 -9.20 -6.45
CA ARG A 200 12.87 -8.59 -5.68
C ARG A 200 12.36 -7.76 -4.51
N LYS A 201 13.28 -7.39 -3.63
CA LYS A 201 13.04 -6.36 -2.62
C LYS A 201 13.12 -4.97 -3.26
N SER A 202 12.50 -3.98 -2.61
CA SER A 202 12.79 -2.57 -2.85
C SER A 202 14.31 -2.31 -2.79
N PHE A 203 14.82 -1.53 -3.73
CA PHE A 203 16.19 -1.05 -3.73
C PHE A 203 16.45 -0.17 -2.52
N PHE A 204 15.49 0.68 -2.16
CA PHE A 204 15.60 1.64 -1.08
C PHE A 204 15.23 1.03 0.26
N ILE A 205 15.94 1.44 1.31
CA ILE A 205 15.73 0.92 2.66
C ILE A 205 14.34 1.28 3.19
N GLU A 206 13.81 2.44 2.80
CA GLU A 206 12.46 2.92 3.13
C GLU A 206 11.39 1.93 2.70
N GLY A 207 11.43 1.47 1.44
CA GLY A 207 10.51 0.46 0.93
C GLY A 207 10.70 -0.92 1.58
N ARG A 208 11.94 -1.30 1.97
CA ARG A 208 12.19 -2.55 2.71
C ARG A 208 11.64 -2.50 4.14
N ILE A 209 11.69 -1.34 4.79
CA ILE A 209 11.10 -1.13 6.12
C ILE A 209 9.59 -1.27 6.02
N MET A 210 8.96 -0.61 5.03
CA MET A 210 7.53 -0.70 4.82
C MET A 210 7.09 -2.14 4.49
N SER A 211 7.77 -2.83 3.55
CA SER A 211 7.53 -4.25 3.26
C SER A 211 7.56 -5.13 4.53
N ARG A 212 8.49 -4.85 5.45
CA ARG A 212 8.55 -5.55 6.74
C ARG A 212 7.37 -5.21 7.65
N ALA A 213 6.93 -3.95 7.67
CA ALA A 213 5.79 -3.50 8.47
C ALA A 213 4.49 -4.16 8.01
N ASP A 214 4.22 -4.13 6.70
CA ASP A 214 3.07 -4.77 6.05
C ASP A 214 2.93 -6.24 6.47
N LYS A 215 3.98 -7.05 6.25
CA LYS A 215 3.99 -8.45 6.70
C LYS A 215 3.73 -8.64 8.20
N ILE A 216 4.17 -7.71 9.05
CA ILE A 216 3.92 -7.80 10.50
C ILE A 216 2.44 -7.55 10.79
N VAL A 217 1.84 -6.55 10.16
CA VAL A 217 0.43 -6.18 10.38
C VAL A 217 -0.49 -7.23 9.78
N ALA A 218 -0.30 -7.58 8.51
CA ALA A 218 -1.10 -8.58 7.80
C ALA A 218 -1.14 -9.92 8.57
N LEU A 219 0.03 -10.49 8.88
CA LEU A 219 0.12 -11.84 9.43
C LEU A 219 -0.14 -11.93 10.94
N LYS A 220 0.14 -10.87 11.72
CA LYS A 220 0.03 -10.95 13.19
C LYS A 220 -1.18 -10.23 13.77
N LYS A 221 -1.84 -9.36 12.99
CA LYS A 221 -2.88 -8.46 13.52
C LYS A 221 -4.16 -8.49 12.71
N ASP A 222 -4.07 -8.48 11.39
CA ASP A 222 -5.26 -8.33 10.54
C ASP A 222 -5.89 -9.68 10.18
N ILE A 223 -5.08 -10.72 9.94
CA ILE A 223 -5.59 -12.07 9.63
C ILE A 223 -5.74 -12.87 10.92
N GLY A 224 -6.98 -12.96 11.42
CA GLY A 224 -7.33 -13.72 12.62
C GLY A 224 -7.92 -15.11 12.36
N SER A 225 -8.16 -15.48 11.10
CA SER A 225 -8.95 -16.66 10.75
C SER A 225 -8.42 -17.42 9.52
N PHE A 226 -8.69 -18.72 9.46
CA PHE A 226 -8.36 -19.57 8.30
C PHE A 226 -9.01 -19.05 7.00
N ASN A 227 -10.25 -18.56 7.09
CA ASN A 227 -10.96 -17.95 5.96
C ASN A 227 -10.26 -16.67 5.48
N GLY A 228 -9.66 -15.88 6.37
CA GLY A 228 -8.87 -14.71 6.01
C GLY A 228 -7.64 -15.10 5.18
N TYR A 229 -6.93 -16.17 5.55
CA TYR A 229 -5.82 -16.70 4.74
C TYR A 229 -6.28 -17.21 3.37
N LEU A 230 -7.39 -17.94 3.30
CA LEU A 230 -7.95 -18.37 2.01
C LEU A 230 -8.41 -17.20 1.14
N ALA A 231 -8.88 -16.10 1.74
CA ALA A 231 -9.31 -14.91 1.01
C ALA A 231 -8.13 -14.24 0.28
N LEU A 232 -6.92 -14.26 0.84
CA LEU A 232 -5.70 -13.76 0.18
C LEU A 232 -5.45 -14.44 -1.18
N LEU A 233 -5.68 -15.75 -1.25
CA LEU A 233 -5.40 -16.53 -2.45
C LEU A 233 -6.57 -16.53 -3.44
N SER A 234 -7.80 -16.60 -2.92
CA SER A 234 -8.99 -16.81 -3.74
C SER A 234 -9.72 -15.52 -4.12
N GLY A 235 -9.49 -14.41 -3.41
CA GLY A 235 -10.34 -13.22 -3.45
C GLY A 235 -11.73 -13.43 -2.85
N LYS A 236 -12.08 -14.64 -2.40
CA LYS A 236 -13.38 -14.95 -1.79
C LYS A 236 -13.25 -14.86 -0.27
N ASN A 237 -13.82 -13.81 0.30
CA ASN A 237 -13.82 -13.58 1.74
C ASN A 237 -15.19 -13.93 2.35
N LYS A 238 -15.28 -15.09 2.99
CA LYS A 238 -16.50 -15.56 3.66
C LYS A 238 -16.86 -14.80 4.94
N ASN A 239 -15.90 -14.09 5.53
CA ASN A 239 -16.12 -13.33 6.77
C ASN A 239 -16.80 -11.98 6.48
N VAL A 240 -16.67 -11.48 5.25
CA VAL A 240 -17.43 -10.33 4.76
C VAL A 240 -18.78 -10.84 4.26
N LYS A 241 -19.84 -10.63 5.05
CA LYS A 241 -21.21 -10.91 4.60
C LYS A 241 -21.56 -9.94 3.47
N LYS A 242 -21.78 -10.44 2.25
CA LYS A 242 -22.43 -9.64 1.21
C LYS A 242 -23.79 -9.19 1.76
N LYS A 243 -24.05 -7.88 1.78
CA LYS A 243 -25.44 -7.43 1.73
C LYS A 243 -25.95 -7.92 0.38
N VAL A 244 -26.80 -8.95 0.42
CA VAL A 244 -27.55 -9.34 -0.76
C VAL A 244 -28.57 -8.23 -0.93
N ASP A 245 -28.28 -7.28 -1.82
CA ASP A 245 -29.32 -6.42 -2.34
C ASP A 245 -30.29 -7.36 -3.07
N LYS A 246 -31.39 -7.68 -2.40
CA LYS A 246 -32.56 -8.27 -3.03
C LYS A 246 -33.14 -7.15 -3.89
N HIS A 247 -32.80 -7.15 -5.17
CA HIS A 247 -33.61 -6.54 -6.22
C HIS A 247 -34.57 -7.60 -6.74
#